data_AF-A0AAV2Q5W4-F1
#
_entry.id   AF-A0AAV2Q5W4-F1
#
_cell.length_a   1.000
_cell.length_b   1.000
_cell.length_c   1.000
_cell.angle_alpha   90.00
_cell.angle_beta   90.00
_cell.angle_gamma   90.00
#
_symmetry.space_group_name_H-M   'P 1'
#
loop_
_entity.id
_entity.type
_entity.pdbx_description
1 polymer ?
#
loop_
_entity_poly.entity_id
_entity_poly.type
_entity_poly.pdbx_seq_one_letter_code
_entity_poly.pdbx_strand_id
1 'polypeptide(L)'
;VILHPLRHCFLGSTESLSVRIPTTLFSWFVSPTSVPTTWPHWIISSTSIYLKMWLYLLLLASSCLARKSLEGSKPNIVILLMDDMGWGDLGHNGEPNRETPRIDQMAAEGLTATSMYTSAPLCSP
;
A
#
# COMPACT_ATOMS: atom_id res chain seq x y z
N VAL A 1 12.02 4.66 -8.77
CA VAL A 1 12.22 3.79 -9.94
C VAL A 1 12.62 2.42 -9.43
N ILE A 2 11.74 1.42 -9.56
CA ILE A 2 11.94 0.03 -9.11
C ILE A 2 11.90 -0.86 -10.36
N LEU A 3 12.91 -1.73 -10.54
CA LEU A 3 13.10 -2.59 -11.70
C LEU A 3 12.61 -4.03 -11.45
N HIS A 4 12.02 -4.59 -12.51
CA HIS A 4 11.91 -6.00 -12.92
C HIS A 4 10.92 -6.97 -12.23
N PRO A 5 10.01 -7.58 -13.02
CA PRO A 5 9.48 -8.93 -12.81
C PRO A 5 10.07 -9.92 -13.84
N LEU A 6 10.45 -11.12 -13.40
CA LEU A 6 10.86 -12.23 -14.27
C LEU A 6 9.68 -13.18 -14.53
N ARG A 7 9.48 -13.51 -15.81
CA ARG A 7 8.56 -14.53 -16.31
C ARG A 7 9.14 -15.93 -16.11
N HIS A 8 8.29 -16.90 -15.76
CA HIS A 8 8.55 -18.31 -16.05
C HIS A 8 7.57 -18.83 -17.10
N CYS A 9 8.15 -19.39 -18.16
CA CYS A 9 7.50 -20.13 -19.23
C CYS A 9 8.02 -21.57 -19.10
N PHE A 10 7.14 -22.57 -19.13
CA PHE A 10 7.54 -23.95 -19.39
C PHE A 10 6.45 -24.64 -20.22
N LEU A 11 6.87 -25.20 -21.35
CA LEU A 11 6.10 -25.88 -22.38
C LEU A 11 6.86 -27.16 -22.74
N GLY A 12 6.15 -28.25 -23.05
CA GLY A 12 6.69 -29.55 -23.53
C GLY A 12 6.12 -30.72 -22.72
N SER A 13 5.20 -31.56 -23.24
CA SER A 13 5.35 -32.65 -24.25
C SER A 13 6.42 -33.68 -23.81
N THR A 14 6.24 -35.01 -23.80
CA THR A 14 5.35 -35.95 -24.50
C THR A 14 5.52 -37.36 -23.87
N GLU A 15 4.53 -38.25 -24.11
CA GLU A 15 4.62 -39.73 -24.16
C GLU A 15 4.82 -40.53 -22.84
N SER A 16 3.78 -41.20 -22.33
CA SER A 16 3.30 -42.56 -22.69
C SER A 16 4.19 -43.71 -22.17
N LEU A 17 3.95 -44.12 -20.92
CA LEU A 17 4.19 -45.49 -20.46
C LEU A 17 2.90 -46.04 -19.85
N SER A 18 2.36 -47.09 -20.48
CA SER A 18 1.14 -47.78 -20.08
C SER A 18 1.38 -48.62 -18.83
N VAL A 19 0.83 -48.20 -17.69
CA VAL A 19 0.69 -49.05 -16.51
C VAL A 19 -0.77 -49.47 -16.39
N ARG A 20 -1.00 -50.78 -16.58
CA ARG A 20 -2.31 -51.42 -16.53
C ARG A 20 -2.69 -51.64 -15.07
N ILE A 21 -3.49 -50.74 -14.52
CA ILE A 21 -4.00 -50.79 -13.14
C ILE A 21 -5.32 -51.59 -13.14
N PRO A 22 -5.52 -52.54 -12.20
CA PRO A 22 -6.67 -53.44 -12.19
C PRO A 22 -8.01 -52.72 -12.00
N THR A 23 -8.99 -53.12 -12.81
CA THR A 23 -10.35 -52.56 -12.95
C THR A 23 -11.31 -52.88 -11.79
N THR A 24 -10.82 -52.97 -10.56
CA THR A 24 -11.66 -53.27 -9.37
C THR A 24 -11.81 -52.12 -8.39
N LEU A 25 -11.27 -50.94 -8.71
CA LEU A 25 -11.54 -49.68 -7.99
C LEU A 25 -12.42 -48.70 -8.80
N PHE A 26 -13.13 -49.22 -9.80
CA PHE A 26 -14.06 -48.48 -10.65
C PHE A 26 -15.52 -48.72 -10.21
N SER A 27 -15.80 -48.53 -8.91
CA SER A 27 -17.17 -48.63 -8.37
C SER A 27 -17.52 -47.56 -7.33
N TRP A 28 -16.57 -46.72 -6.90
CA TRP A 28 -16.86 -45.57 -6.04
C TRP A 28 -17.15 -44.28 -6.83
N PHE A 29 -17.29 -44.37 -8.15
CA PHE A 29 -17.94 -43.34 -8.97
C PHE A 29 -19.46 -43.46 -8.82
N VAL A 30 -19.92 -43.28 -7.58
CA VAL A 30 -21.34 -43.19 -7.22
C VAL A 30 -21.81 -41.79 -7.57
N SER A 31 -22.64 -41.72 -8.61
CA SER A 31 -23.73 -40.78 -8.89
C SER A 31 -23.72 -39.40 -8.19
N PRO A 32 -23.66 -38.27 -8.93
CA PRO A 32 -23.70 -36.92 -8.36
C PRO A 32 -25.11 -36.45 -7.93
N THR A 33 -26.07 -37.33 -7.65
CA THR A 33 -27.48 -36.95 -7.44
C THR A 33 -28.02 -37.22 -6.02
N SER A 34 -27.16 -37.34 -5.02
CA SER A 34 -27.62 -37.31 -3.62
C SER A 34 -26.54 -36.77 -2.69
N VAL A 35 -26.06 -35.56 -2.93
CA VAL A 35 -25.56 -34.74 -1.82
C VAL A 35 -26.79 -34.41 -0.98
N PRO A 36 -26.87 -34.77 0.31
CA PRO A 36 -28.02 -34.41 1.12
C PRO A 36 -28.08 -32.89 1.20
N THR A 37 -29.08 -32.29 0.56
CA THR A 37 -29.33 -30.83 0.52
C THR A 37 -29.82 -30.27 1.86
N THR A 38 -29.71 -31.03 2.94
CA THR A 38 -30.04 -30.58 4.29
C THR A 38 -28.93 -30.97 5.24
N TRP A 39 -27.71 -30.46 5.00
CA TRP A 39 -26.84 -30.20 6.15
C TRP A 39 -27.68 -29.39 7.14
N PRO A 40 -27.75 -29.77 8.42
CA PRO A 40 -28.50 -29.01 9.39
C PRO A 40 -28.03 -27.56 9.31
N HIS A 41 -28.95 -26.61 9.07
CA HIS A 41 -28.58 -25.20 8.89
C HIS A 41 -27.75 -24.66 10.06
N TRP A 42 -27.85 -25.29 11.24
CA TRP A 42 -27.00 -25.01 12.40
C TRP A 42 -25.52 -25.35 12.17
N ILE A 43 -25.15 -26.41 11.44
CA ILE A 43 -23.74 -26.77 11.17
C ILE A 43 -23.07 -25.74 10.23
N ILE A 44 -23.77 -25.31 9.18
CA ILE A 44 -23.28 -24.29 8.23
C ILE A 44 -23.18 -22.92 8.93
N SER A 45 -24.16 -22.58 9.76
CA SER A 45 -24.17 -21.39 10.62
C SER A 45 -23.01 -21.39 11.61
N SER A 46 -22.76 -22.54 12.25
CA SER A 46 -21.66 -22.71 13.21
C SER A 46 -20.28 -22.58 12.55
N THR A 47 -20.07 -23.13 11.35
CA THR A 47 -18.78 -22.94 10.66
C THR A 47 -18.56 -21.47 10.24
N SER A 48 -19.62 -20.76 9.88
CA SER A 48 -19.57 -19.35 9.47
C SER A 48 -19.26 -18.41 10.65
N ILE A 49 -19.80 -18.69 11.85
CA ILE A 49 -19.50 -17.88 13.05
C ILE A 49 -18.03 -18.01 13.44
N TYR A 50 -17.45 -19.22 13.41
CA TYR A 50 -16.03 -19.43 13.74
C TYR A 50 -15.10 -18.80 12.70
N LEU A 51 -15.43 -18.88 11.40
CA LEU A 51 -14.66 -18.24 10.32
C LEU A 51 -14.64 -16.71 10.45
N LYS A 52 -15.79 -16.09 10.73
CA LYS A 52 -15.88 -14.63 10.94
C LYS A 52 -15.14 -14.22 12.21
N MET A 53 -15.28 -14.97 13.30
CA MET A 53 -14.57 -14.70 14.55
C MET A 53 -13.06 -14.73 14.35
N TRP A 54 -12.54 -15.73 13.63
CA TRP A 54 -11.11 -15.80 13.28
C TRP A 54 -10.67 -14.65 12.37
N LEU A 55 -11.48 -14.25 11.40
CA LEU A 55 -11.20 -13.10 10.54
C LEU A 55 -11.10 -11.79 11.35
N TYR A 56 -12.03 -11.56 12.28
CA TYR A 56 -11.99 -10.39 13.17
C TYR A 56 -10.79 -10.44 14.12
N LEU A 57 -10.43 -11.61 14.64
CA LEU A 57 -9.26 -11.79 15.51
C LEU A 57 -7.95 -11.48 14.75
N LEU A 58 -7.84 -11.92 13.50
CA LEU A 58 -6.70 -11.64 12.63
C LEU A 58 -6.61 -10.14 12.28
N LEU A 59 -7.74 -9.48 12.02
CA LEU A 59 -7.81 -8.03 11.80
C LEU A 59 -7.36 -7.24 13.04
N LEU A 60 -7.80 -7.65 14.23
CA LEU A 60 -7.39 -7.06 15.50
C LEU A 60 -5.90 -7.28 15.78
N ALA A 61 -5.38 -8.48 15.51
CA ALA A 61 -3.96 -8.79 15.67
C ALA A 61 -3.07 -7.96 14.73
N SER A 62 -3.46 -7.83 13.45
CA SER A 62 -2.71 -7.03 12.47
C SER A 62 -2.60 -5.55 12.86
N SER A 63 -3.59 -5.02 13.58
CA SER A 63 -3.61 -3.64 14.05
C SER A 63 -2.58 -3.36 15.15
N CYS A 64 -2.23 -4.38 15.96
CA CYS A 64 -1.20 -4.28 17.00
C CYS A 64 0.22 -4.38 16.44
N LEU A 65 0.45 -5.19 15.39
CA LEU A 65 1.78 -5.38 14.82
C LEU A 65 2.24 -4.18 13.96
N ALA A 66 1.33 -3.31 13.53
CA ALA A 66 1.65 -2.15 12.69
C ALA A 66 2.24 -0.94 13.45
N ARG A 67 2.35 -1.00 14.78
CA ARG A 67 3.01 0.06 15.56
C ARG A 67 4.53 -0.05 15.45
N LYS A 68 5.06 0.32 14.29
CA LYS A 68 6.47 0.66 14.17
C LYS A 68 6.70 1.92 15.01
N SER A 69 7.46 1.78 16.10
CA SER A 69 7.99 2.92 16.85
C SER A 69 8.78 3.78 15.88
N LEU A 70 8.27 4.98 15.56
CA LEU A 70 9.02 5.99 14.85
C LEU A 70 9.95 6.66 15.87
N GLU A 71 10.90 5.89 16.40
CA GLU A 71 12.00 6.41 17.21
C GLU A 71 13.02 7.08 16.27
N GLY A 72 12.54 8.04 15.51
CA GLY A 72 13.37 8.95 14.75
C GLY A 72 13.98 9.96 15.70
N SER A 73 15.27 10.26 15.51
CA SER A 73 15.91 11.40 16.16
C SER A 73 15.01 12.63 16.06
N LYS A 74 14.85 13.37 17.16
CA LYS A 74 14.06 14.61 17.19
C LYS A 74 14.51 15.52 16.04
N PRO A 75 13.62 15.94 15.13
CA PRO A 75 14.01 16.81 14.03
C PRO A 75 14.45 18.16 14.57
N ASN A 76 15.48 18.73 13.95
CA ASN A 76 15.86 20.11 14.19
C ASN A 76 14.98 21.01 13.32
N ILE A 77 14.40 22.04 13.93
CA ILE A 77 13.56 23.01 13.22
C ILE A 77 14.37 24.29 13.08
N VAL A 78 14.62 24.70 11.84
CA VAL A 78 15.28 25.97 11.50
C VAL A 78 14.26 26.84 10.79
N ILE A 79 14.02 28.04 11.32
CA ILE A 79 13.12 29.03 10.73
C ILE A 79 13.99 30.10 10.07
N LEU A 80 13.86 30.23 8.76
CA LEU A 80 14.49 31.27 7.96
C LEU A 80 13.43 32.32 7.65
N LEU A 81 13.60 33.53 8.16
CA LEU A 81 12.73 34.68 7.87
C LEU A 81 13.55 35.70 7.07
N MET A 82 12.99 36.17 5.97
CA MET A 82 13.58 37.20 5.12
C MET A 82 12.75 38.47 5.26
N ASP A 83 13.43 39.57 5.56
CA ASP A 83 12.81 40.90 5.68
C ASP A 83 12.56 41.49 4.28
N ASP A 84 11.47 42.21 4.12
CA ASP A 84 11.07 42.90 2.88
C ASP A 84 11.07 42.05 1.59
N MET A 85 10.93 40.72 1.70
CA MET A 85 10.88 39.84 0.52
C MET A 85 9.46 39.76 -0.06
N GLY A 86 9.33 40.15 -1.32
CA GLY A 86 8.12 39.99 -2.12
C GLY A 86 8.00 38.61 -2.77
N TRP A 87 6.79 38.28 -3.23
CA TRP A 87 6.50 37.00 -3.90
C TRP A 87 7.39 36.77 -5.14
N GLY A 88 7.56 37.80 -5.96
CA GLY A 88 8.32 37.74 -7.21
C GLY A 88 9.83 37.92 -7.04
N ASP A 89 10.39 37.84 -5.84
CA ASP A 89 11.82 38.07 -5.64
C ASP A 89 12.69 36.80 -5.79
N LEU A 90 12.05 35.62 -5.82
CA LEU A 90 12.72 34.31 -5.92
C LEU A 90 12.67 33.77 -7.35
N GLY A 91 13.74 33.10 -7.76
CA GLY A 91 13.82 32.45 -9.08
C GLY A 91 12.72 31.42 -9.30
N HIS A 92 12.43 30.58 -8.30
CA HIS A 92 11.31 29.63 -8.33
C HIS A 92 9.93 30.28 -8.53
N ASN A 93 9.74 31.54 -8.11
CA ASN A 93 8.47 32.26 -8.24
C ASN A 93 8.37 33.09 -9.54
N GLY A 94 9.35 32.98 -10.43
CA GLY A 94 9.29 33.56 -11.78
C GLY A 94 10.15 34.80 -11.99
N GLU A 95 11.13 35.10 -11.13
CA GLU A 95 12.14 36.15 -11.41
C GLU A 95 13.28 35.60 -12.29
N PRO A 96 13.35 35.95 -13.59
CA PRO A 96 14.35 35.39 -14.49
C PRO A 96 15.77 35.93 -14.23
N ASN A 97 15.91 37.06 -13.53
CA ASN A 97 17.21 37.71 -13.34
C ASN A 97 17.86 37.44 -11.98
N ARG A 98 17.19 36.73 -11.06
CA ARG A 98 17.72 36.41 -9.72
C ARG A 98 17.94 34.92 -9.57
N GLU A 99 19.21 34.54 -9.44
CA GLU A 99 19.61 33.17 -9.20
C GLU A 99 19.52 32.84 -7.69
N THR A 100 18.58 31.99 -7.31
CA THR A 100 18.40 31.52 -5.92
C THR A 100 18.53 30.00 -5.80
N PRO A 101 19.63 29.38 -6.29
CA PRO A 101 19.69 27.94 -6.54
C PRO A 101 19.45 27.06 -5.31
N ARG A 102 19.83 27.53 -4.11
CA ARG A 102 19.60 26.79 -2.85
C ARG A 102 18.14 26.85 -2.41
N ILE A 103 17.49 28.01 -2.57
CA ILE A 103 16.07 28.18 -2.24
C ILE A 103 15.21 27.46 -3.27
N ASP A 104 15.59 27.51 -4.55
CA ASP A 104 14.90 26.80 -5.62
C ASP A 104 14.98 25.28 -5.42
N GLN A 105 16.15 24.78 -4.97
CA GLN A 105 16.31 23.38 -4.56
C GLN A 105 15.41 23.04 -3.37
N MET A 106 15.37 23.88 -2.34
CA MET A 106 14.48 23.67 -1.17
C MET A 106 13.00 23.66 -1.55
N ALA A 107 12.58 24.51 -2.49
CA ALA A 107 11.22 24.52 -3.02
C ALA A 107 10.89 23.26 -3.83
N ALA A 108 11.86 22.74 -4.61
CA ALA A 108 11.69 21.52 -5.39
C ALA A 108 11.67 20.24 -4.53
N GLU A 109 12.42 20.20 -3.43
CA GLU A 109 12.47 19.06 -2.50
C GLU A 109 11.37 19.13 -1.43
N GLY A 110 10.81 20.31 -1.19
CA GLY A 110 9.89 20.60 -0.09
C GLY A 110 8.44 20.86 -0.54
N LEU A 111 7.73 21.59 0.31
CA LEU A 111 6.37 22.07 0.05
C LEU A 111 6.38 23.60 -0.04
N THR A 112 5.88 24.14 -1.16
CA THR A 112 5.73 25.58 -1.36
C THR A 112 4.29 26.02 -1.07
N ALA A 113 4.12 26.99 -0.16
CA ALA A 113 2.82 27.60 0.13
C ALA A 113 2.61 28.83 -0.75
N THR A 114 1.86 28.69 -1.85
CA THR A 114 1.66 29.78 -2.83
C THR A 114 0.72 30.89 -2.38
N SER A 115 -0.07 30.64 -1.32
CA SER A 115 -1.11 31.54 -0.81
C SER A 115 -0.90 31.82 0.69
N MET A 116 0.33 32.18 1.07
CA MET A 116 0.69 32.55 2.44
C MET A 116 0.75 34.07 2.57
N TYR A 117 -0.26 34.66 3.22
CA TYR A 117 -0.39 36.11 3.39
C TYR A 117 0.00 36.53 4.81
N THR A 118 0.66 37.69 4.92
CA THR A 118 0.86 38.35 6.22
C THR A 118 -0.43 39.04 6.67
N SER A 119 -0.67 39.12 7.98
CA SER A 119 -1.79 39.86 8.56
C SER A 119 -1.62 41.37 8.42
N ALA A 120 -0.38 41.86 8.42
CA ALA A 120 -0.02 43.26 8.24
C ALA A 120 1.27 43.39 7.42
N PRO A 121 1.31 44.26 6.39
CA PRO A 121 2.51 44.49 5.58
C PRO A 121 3.40 45.55 6.24
N LEU A 122 3.77 45.31 7.50
CA LEU A 122 4.60 46.21 8.31
C LEU A 122 5.72 45.41 8.96
N CYS A 123 6.93 45.96 8.99
CA CYS A 123 8.11 45.30 9.56
C CYS A 123 8.15 45.39 11.11
N SER A 124 7.32 46.25 11.69
CA SER A 124 7.16 46.44 13.13
C SER A 124 5.68 46.29 13.52
N PRO A 125 5.39 45.72 14.72
CA PRO A 125 4.02 45.53 15.20
C PRO A 125 3.30 46.84 15.53
#